data_AF-A0A0G0RCZ6-F1
#
_entry.id   AF-A0A0G0RCZ6-F1
#
_cell.length_a   1.000
_cell.length_b   1.000
_cell.length_c   1.000
_cell.angle_alpha   90.00
_cell.angle_beta   90.00
_cell.angle_gamma   90.00
#
_symmetry.space_group_name_H-M   'P 1'
#
loop_
_entity.id
_entity.type
_entity.pdbx_description
1 polymer ?
#
loop_
_entity_poly.entity_id
_entity_poly.type
_entity_poly.pdbx_seq_one_letter_code
_entity_poly.pdbx_strand_id
1 'polypeptide(L)'
;MKYTVKVVYIICSLFFLMYLLLPNPDFPEKLPESIQSFEPADIETAFRRGYYTDLIREEVMKYYLQQIKYVTPFGKYMPTYSLNYPPEEAQVLIRDQARSTFLEELVHPFRESFFINGFEPKLDKDKIFVSDKSWRQKIIVRYAPSMAIFRVLAGLLIVSIIPIIYIEYKKVFTELLQVAKK
;
A
#
# COMPACT_ATOMS: atom_id res chain seq x y z
N MET A 1 16.36 12.11 -32.19
CA MET A 1 16.44 11.15 -31.07
C MET A 1 16.74 11.81 -29.71
N LYS A 2 17.80 12.62 -29.56
CA LYS A 2 18.15 13.24 -28.26
C LYS A 2 17.03 14.13 -27.66
N TYR A 3 16.36 14.94 -28.47
CA TYR A 3 15.27 15.81 -28.00
C TYR A 3 14.00 15.02 -27.64
N THR A 4 13.66 14.01 -28.44
CA THR A 4 12.51 13.13 -28.17
C THR A 4 12.60 12.47 -26.80
N VAL A 5 13.75 11.89 -26.45
CA VAL A 5 13.95 11.24 -25.14
C VAL A 5 13.81 12.25 -23.99
N LYS A 6 14.38 13.46 -24.14
CA LYS A 6 14.24 14.53 -23.14
C LYS A 6 12.78 14.95 -22.94
N VAL A 7 12.04 15.15 -24.04
CA VAL A 7 10.63 15.53 -23.99
C VAL A 7 9.80 14.44 -23.32
N VAL A 8 9.98 13.17 -23.71
CA VAL A 8 9.29 12.03 -23.09
C VAL A 8 9.59 11.97 -21.59
N TYR A 9 10.86 12.10 -21.20
CA TYR A 9 11.25 12.09 -19.79
C TYR A 9 10.62 13.24 -18.99
N ILE A 10 10.59 14.46 -19.53
CA ILE A 10 9.93 15.62 -18.86
C ILE A 10 8.44 15.34 -18.67
N ILE A 11 7.77 14.83 -19.71
CA ILE A 11 6.35 14.50 -19.66
C ILE A 11 6.10 13.41 -18.60
N CYS A 12 6.87 12.32 -18.61
CA CYS A 12 6.76 11.26 -17.61
C CYS A 12 7.02 11.76 -16.18
N SER A 13 8.02 12.63 -16.00
CA SER A 13 8.35 13.24 -14.71
C SER A 13 7.21 14.12 -14.21
N LEU A 14 6.59 14.90 -15.09
CA LEU A 14 5.43 15.72 -14.75
C LEU A 14 4.25 14.85 -14.31
N PHE A 15 3.90 13.81 -15.07
CA PHE A 15 2.83 12.88 -14.69
C PHE A 15 3.12 12.16 -13.37
N PHE A 16 4.38 11.77 -13.14
CA PHE A 16 4.80 11.16 -11.88
C PHE A 16 4.66 12.12 -10.70
N LEU A 17 5.12 13.37 -10.81
CA LEU A 17 4.97 14.36 -9.74
C LEU A 17 3.50 14.72 -9.49
N MET A 18 2.69 14.85 -10.55
CA MET A 18 1.24 15.04 -10.42
C MET A 18 0.58 13.87 -9.68
N TYR A 19 1.01 12.63 -9.95
CA TYR A 19 0.51 11.45 -9.24
C TYR A 19 0.81 11.50 -7.73
N LEU A 20 2.00 11.94 -7.33
CA LEU A 20 2.42 12.05 -5.92
C LEU A 20 1.69 13.16 -5.16
N LEU A 21 1.16 14.16 -5.87
CA LEU A 21 0.39 15.26 -5.30
C LEU A 21 -1.07 14.90 -5.01
N LEU A 22 -1.57 13.77 -5.52
CA LEU A 22 -2.95 13.37 -5.30
C LEU A 22 -3.24 13.14 -3.80
N PRO A 23 -4.43 13.52 -3.31
CA PRO A 23 -4.79 13.36 -1.90
C PRO A 23 -4.89 11.88 -1.55
N ASN A 24 -4.53 11.58 -0.31
CA ASN A 24 -4.72 10.24 0.26
C ASN A 24 -6.20 9.95 0.45
N PRO A 25 -6.66 8.71 0.23
CA PRO A 25 -8.00 8.31 0.62
C PRO A 25 -8.14 8.32 2.15
N ASP A 26 -9.38 8.44 2.61
CA ASP A 26 -9.71 8.26 4.02
C ASP A 26 -9.55 6.80 4.45
N PHE A 27 -9.57 6.56 5.76
CA PHE A 27 -9.57 5.20 6.29
C PHE A 27 -10.85 4.47 5.82
N PRO A 28 -10.75 3.22 5.33
CA PRO A 28 -11.89 2.51 4.75
C PRO A 28 -13.04 2.33 5.72
N GLU A 29 -14.25 2.32 5.18
CA GLU A 29 -15.46 2.06 5.93
C GLU A 29 -15.48 0.64 6.49
N LYS A 30 -16.27 0.44 7.56
CA LYS A 30 -16.43 -0.86 8.21
C LYS A 30 -17.05 -1.89 7.26
N LEU A 31 -16.67 -3.15 7.42
CA LEU A 31 -17.28 -4.27 6.67
C LEU A 31 -18.80 -4.34 6.92
N PRO A 32 -19.60 -4.74 5.92
CA PRO A 32 -21.03 -4.97 6.11
C PRO A 32 -21.24 -6.08 7.14
N GLU A 33 -22.32 -5.95 7.93
CA GLU A 33 -22.71 -6.94 8.94
C GLU A 33 -21.61 -7.31 9.96
N SER A 34 -20.62 -6.43 10.14
CA SER A 34 -19.53 -6.60 11.08
C SER A 34 -19.70 -5.78 12.35
N ILE A 35 -19.09 -6.23 13.44
CA ILE A 35 -18.96 -5.48 14.69
C ILE A 35 -17.51 -5.02 14.84
N GLN A 36 -17.30 -3.74 15.16
CA GLN A 36 -15.96 -3.22 15.43
C GLN A 36 -15.44 -3.77 16.77
N SER A 37 -14.18 -4.21 16.76
CA SER A 37 -13.46 -4.56 17.98
C SER A 37 -12.95 -3.31 18.69
N PHE A 38 -13.16 -3.26 19.99
CA PHE A 38 -12.65 -2.23 20.90
C PHE A 38 -11.57 -2.77 21.83
N GLU A 39 -10.93 -3.88 21.47
CA GLU A 39 -9.74 -4.35 22.17
C GLU A 39 -8.69 -3.22 22.21
N PRO A 40 -7.98 -3.01 23.33
CA PRO A 40 -7.02 -1.92 23.46
C PRO A 40 -6.05 -1.85 22.28
N ALA A 41 -5.53 -3.02 21.88
CA ALA A 41 -4.60 -3.16 20.78
C ALA A 41 -5.20 -2.84 19.39
N ASP A 42 -6.52 -2.83 19.21
CA ASP A 42 -7.15 -2.49 17.92
C ASP A 42 -7.51 -1.00 17.82
N ILE A 43 -7.47 -0.26 18.93
CA ILE A 43 -7.81 1.17 19.00
C ILE A 43 -6.64 2.09 19.38
N GLU A 44 -5.44 1.55 19.61
CA GLU A 44 -4.24 2.34 20.01
C GLU A 44 -3.91 3.48 19.02
N THR A 45 -4.26 3.30 17.74
CA THR A 45 -4.01 4.31 16.69
C THR A 45 -5.25 4.53 15.86
N ALA A 46 -5.48 5.76 15.41
CA ALA A 46 -6.60 6.09 14.52
C ALA A 46 -6.51 5.40 13.14
N PHE A 47 -5.32 4.89 12.80
CA PHE A 47 -5.01 4.20 11.55
C PHE A 47 -5.06 2.67 11.68
N ARG A 48 -5.67 2.14 12.73
CA ARG A 48 -5.91 0.70 12.88
C ARG A 48 -7.32 0.49 13.40
N ARG A 49 -8.03 -0.50 12.84
CA ARG A 49 -9.36 -0.91 13.30
C ARG A 49 -9.53 -2.42 13.15
N GLY A 50 -10.05 -3.06 14.19
CA GLY A 50 -10.45 -4.47 14.17
C GLY A 50 -11.95 -4.63 13.94
N TYR A 51 -12.35 -5.71 13.29
CA TYR A 51 -13.74 -6.06 13.01
C TYR A 51 -13.96 -7.57 13.17
N TYR A 52 -15.09 -7.97 13.73
CA TYR A 52 -15.58 -9.35 13.71
C TYR A 52 -16.60 -9.50 12.59
N THR A 53 -16.42 -10.50 11.73
CA THR A 53 -17.23 -10.68 10.53
C THR A 53 -17.38 -12.16 10.18
N ASP A 54 -18.46 -12.47 9.47
CA ASP A 54 -18.73 -13.81 8.92
C ASP A 54 -18.33 -13.95 7.43
N LEU A 55 -17.88 -12.86 6.82
CA LEU A 55 -17.40 -12.83 5.44
C LEU A 55 -16.17 -13.73 5.27
N ILE A 56 -15.90 -14.19 4.05
CA ILE A 56 -14.67 -14.92 3.70
C ILE A 56 -13.55 -13.97 3.25
N ARG A 57 -12.31 -14.49 3.18
CA ARG A 57 -11.13 -13.72 2.74
C ARG A 57 -11.39 -12.98 1.43
N GLU A 58 -11.92 -13.67 0.43
CA GLU A 58 -12.17 -13.12 -0.91
C GLU A 58 -13.17 -11.96 -0.87
N GLU A 59 -14.21 -12.06 -0.04
CA GLU A 59 -15.22 -11.02 0.14
C GLU A 59 -14.65 -9.79 0.84
N VAL A 60 -13.87 -10.01 1.91
CA VAL A 60 -13.19 -8.95 2.66
C VAL A 60 -12.23 -8.20 1.74
N MET A 61 -11.38 -8.91 1.00
CA MET A 61 -10.41 -8.29 0.09
C MET A 61 -11.10 -7.56 -1.06
N LYS A 62 -12.16 -8.14 -1.65
CA LYS A 62 -12.94 -7.47 -2.69
C LYS A 62 -13.59 -6.19 -2.18
N TYR A 63 -14.13 -6.20 -0.96
CA TYR A 63 -14.75 -5.03 -0.35
C TYR A 63 -13.77 -3.88 -0.16
N TYR A 64 -12.63 -4.14 0.48
CA TYR A 64 -11.61 -3.10 0.67
C TYR A 64 -11.00 -2.63 -0.64
N LEU A 65 -10.75 -3.55 -1.59
CA LEU A 65 -10.26 -3.20 -2.92
C LEU A 65 -11.21 -2.25 -3.65
N GLN A 66 -12.53 -2.43 -3.52
CA GLN A 66 -13.52 -1.55 -4.15
C GLN A 66 -13.53 -0.14 -3.55
N GLN A 67 -13.30 0.00 -2.24
CA GLN A 67 -13.26 1.33 -1.60
C GLN A 67 -12.01 2.11 -1.95
N ILE A 68 -10.86 1.43 -2.04
CA ILE A 68 -9.58 2.10 -2.31
C ILE A 68 -9.33 2.29 -3.81
N LYS A 69 -10.05 1.55 -4.68
CA LYS A 69 -9.98 1.73 -6.15
C LYS A 69 -10.58 3.08 -6.50
N TYR A 70 -9.76 4.10 -6.30
CA TYR A 70 -10.15 5.48 -6.51
C TYR A 70 -10.12 5.80 -8.00
N VAL A 71 -11.19 6.41 -8.48
CA VAL A 71 -11.20 7.10 -9.76
C VAL A 71 -10.55 8.46 -9.50
N THR A 72 -9.35 8.67 -10.03
CA THR A 72 -8.68 9.98 -9.94
C THR A 72 -9.65 11.09 -10.41
N PRO A 73 -9.46 12.37 -10.01
CA PRO A 73 -10.28 13.49 -10.51
C PRO A 73 -10.39 13.57 -12.04
N PHE A 74 -9.49 12.90 -12.76
CA PHE A 74 -9.44 12.78 -14.22
C PHE A 74 -10.12 11.53 -14.79
N GLY A 75 -10.93 10.82 -14.00
CA GLY A 75 -11.71 9.67 -14.48
C GLY A 75 -10.91 8.37 -14.67
N LYS A 76 -9.63 8.33 -14.28
CA LYS A 76 -8.75 7.16 -14.50
C LYS A 76 -8.51 6.37 -13.23
N TYR A 77 -8.50 5.05 -13.36
CA TYR A 77 -8.12 4.13 -12.28
C TYR A 77 -6.68 4.36 -11.85
N MET A 78 -6.51 4.49 -10.54
CA MET A 78 -5.21 4.52 -9.92
C MET A 78 -4.55 3.13 -9.97
N PRO A 79 -3.23 3.02 -10.17
CA PRO A 79 -2.54 1.74 -10.07
C PRO A 79 -2.58 1.24 -8.62
N THR A 80 -3.46 0.27 -8.37
CA THR A 80 -3.62 -0.42 -7.09
C THR A 80 -3.15 -1.86 -7.24
N TYR A 81 -2.23 -2.29 -6.37
CA TYR A 81 -1.71 -3.66 -6.37
C TYR A 81 -2.11 -4.38 -5.09
N SER A 82 -2.35 -5.69 -5.19
CA SER A 82 -2.48 -6.58 -4.02
C SER A 82 -1.19 -7.37 -3.85
N LEU A 83 -0.62 -7.33 -2.65
CA LEU A 83 0.56 -8.07 -2.26
C LEU A 83 0.17 -9.02 -1.12
N ASN A 84 0.59 -10.28 -1.21
CA ASN A 84 0.29 -11.30 -0.21
C ASN A 84 1.54 -11.58 0.63
N TYR A 85 1.37 -11.62 1.95
CA TYR A 85 2.45 -11.79 2.92
C TYR A 85 2.27 -13.08 3.73
N PRO A 86 3.37 -13.65 4.25
CA PRO A 86 3.29 -14.68 5.28
C PRO A 86 2.49 -14.18 6.50
N PRO A 87 1.57 -14.97 7.05
CA PRO A 87 0.78 -14.60 8.24
C PRO A 87 1.63 -14.21 9.46
N GLU A 88 2.84 -14.76 9.58
CA GLU A 88 3.77 -14.50 10.68
C GLU A 88 4.21 -13.03 10.72
N GLU A 89 4.26 -12.36 9.56
CA GLU A 89 4.61 -10.95 9.45
C GLU A 89 3.55 -10.01 10.02
N ALA A 90 2.33 -10.50 10.32
CA ALA A 90 1.29 -9.69 10.93
C ALA A 90 1.73 -9.11 12.28
N GLN A 91 2.63 -9.79 12.99
CA GLN A 91 3.18 -9.31 14.26
C GLN A 91 3.97 -8.00 14.09
N VAL A 92 4.59 -7.79 12.93
CA VAL A 92 5.37 -6.60 12.60
C VAL A 92 4.53 -5.58 11.82
N LEU A 93 3.75 -6.06 10.85
CA LEU A 93 3.03 -5.23 9.90
C LEU A 93 1.68 -4.74 10.43
N ILE A 94 1.09 -5.36 11.46
CA ILE A 94 -0.20 -4.94 12.03
C ILE A 94 -0.04 -4.50 13.47
N ARG A 95 0.35 -5.43 14.35
CA ARG A 95 0.57 -5.21 15.78
C ARG A 95 1.26 -6.40 16.44
N ASP A 96 1.90 -6.14 17.57
CA ASP A 96 2.45 -7.19 18.42
C ASP A 96 1.37 -8.24 18.76
N GLN A 97 1.78 -9.51 18.70
CA GLN A 97 0.92 -10.66 18.96
C GLN A 97 -0.34 -10.77 18.06
N ALA A 98 -0.36 -10.09 16.90
CA ALA A 98 -1.41 -10.29 15.91
C ALA A 98 -1.46 -11.76 15.48
N ARG A 99 -2.60 -12.41 15.73
CA ARG A 99 -2.91 -13.70 15.13
C ARG A 99 -3.34 -13.48 13.68
N SER A 100 -2.92 -14.38 12.81
CA SER A 100 -3.18 -14.28 11.37
C SER A 100 -3.34 -15.66 10.76
N THR A 101 -4.32 -15.78 9.86
CA THR A 101 -4.46 -16.87 8.89
C THR A 101 -4.10 -16.37 7.49
N PHE A 102 -4.29 -15.07 7.22
CA PHE A 102 -3.80 -14.40 6.01
C PHE A 102 -3.45 -12.94 6.29
N LEU A 103 -2.51 -12.43 5.50
CA LEU A 103 -2.10 -11.04 5.51
C LEU A 103 -1.92 -10.55 4.07
N GLU A 104 -2.64 -9.51 3.70
CA GLU A 104 -2.52 -8.87 2.39
C GLU A 104 -2.35 -7.36 2.53
N GLU A 105 -1.60 -6.77 1.60
CA GLU A 105 -1.47 -5.33 1.43
C GLU A 105 -2.12 -4.89 0.14
N LEU A 106 -2.96 -3.86 0.22
CA LEU A 106 -3.41 -3.13 -0.93
C LEU A 106 -2.64 -1.81 -1.02
N VAL A 107 -1.83 -1.69 -2.06
CA VAL A 107 -0.83 -0.62 -2.17
C VAL A 107 -1.07 0.31 -3.35
N HIS A 108 -0.91 1.58 -3.08
CA HIS A 108 -0.73 2.64 -4.05
C HIS A 108 0.74 3.07 -4.03
N PRO A 109 1.54 2.73 -5.06
CA PRO A 109 2.98 2.93 -5.03
C PRO A 109 3.38 4.36 -4.67
N PHE A 110 4.39 4.52 -3.80
CA PHE A 110 4.87 5.82 -3.29
C PHE A 110 3.83 6.66 -2.53
N ARG A 111 2.66 6.11 -2.20
CA ARG A 111 1.57 6.91 -1.63
C ARG A 111 1.02 6.39 -0.33
N GLU A 112 0.34 5.25 -0.34
CA GLU A 112 -0.22 4.68 0.86
C GLU A 112 -0.40 3.17 0.73
N SER A 113 -0.47 2.51 1.88
CA SER A 113 -0.66 1.08 2.00
C SER A 113 -1.77 0.76 2.99
N PHE A 114 -2.62 -0.20 2.63
CA PHE A 114 -3.63 -0.78 3.51
C PHE A 114 -3.28 -2.22 3.78
N PHE A 115 -2.94 -2.55 5.02
CA PHE A 115 -2.70 -3.92 5.44
C PHE A 115 -3.97 -4.51 6.01
N ILE A 116 -4.41 -5.64 5.47
CA ILE A 116 -5.59 -6.38 5.88
C ILE A 116 -5.13 -7.73 6.41
N ASN A 117 -5.29 -7.92 7.72
CA ASN A 117 -5.01 -9.16 8.40
C ASN A 117 -6.31 -9.85 8.76
N GLY A 118 -6.43 -11.14 8.48
CA GLY A 118 -7.56 -11.94 8.92
C GLY A 118 -7.13 -13.14 9.73
N PHE A 119 -7.80 -13.34 10.87
CA PHE A 119 -7.64 -14.51 11.71
C PHE A 119 -8.94 -15.33 11.70
N GLU A 120 -8.85 -16.51 11.09
CA GLU A 120 -9.90 -17.53 11.07
C GLU A 120 -9.49 -18.68 12.01
N PRO A 121 -10.19 -18.89 13.14
CA PRO A 121 -9.87 -19.93 14.10
C PRO A 121 -10.20 -21.31 13.51
N LYS A 122 -9.20 -22.19 13.48
CA LYS A 122 -9.35 -23.58 13.00
C LYS A 122 -9.74 -24.55 14.11
N LEU A 123 -9.52 -24.18 15.36
CA LEU A 123 -9.75 -25.02 16.54
C LEU A 123 -10.88 -24.42 17.37
N ASP A 124 -11.70 -25.29 17.96
CA ASP A 124 -12.84 -24.85 18.79
C ASP A 124 -12.41 -23.98 19.98
N LYS A 125 -11.21 -24.18 20.50
CA LYS A 125 -10.64 -23.39 21.61
C LYS A 125 -10.38 -21.93 21.25
N ASP A 126 -10.26 -21.63 19.96
CA ASP A 126 -9.95 -20.29 19.45
C ASP A 126 -11.20 -19.60 18.87
N LYS A 127 -12.39 -20.17 19.10
CA LYS A 127 -13.67 -19.58 18.67
C LYS A 127 -13.81 -18.16 19.19
N ILE A 128 -14.22 -17.28 18.28
CA ILE A 128 -14.42 -15.87 18.56
C ILE A 128 -15.87 -15.69 18.98
N PHE A 129 -16.11 -15.50 20.28
CA PHE A 129 -17.43 -15.25 20.83
C PHE A 129 -17.53 -13.83 21.36
N VAL A 130 -18.33 -12.99 20.69
CA VAL A 130 -18.48 -11.56 21.01
C VAL A 130 -19.94 -11.19 20.87
N SER A 131 -20.50 -10.55 21.90
CA SER A 131 -21.91 -10.10 21.95
C SER A 131 -22.89 -11.25 21.69
N ASP A 132 -22.70 -12.37 22.40
CA ASP A 132 -23.52 -13.59 22.31
C ASP A 132 -23.57 -14.26 20.92
N LYS A 133 -22.69 -13.85 20.02
CA LYS A 133 -22.56 -14.40 18.67
C LYS A 133 -21.16 -14.98 18.46
N SER A 134 -21.11 -16.17 17.86
CA SER A 134 -19.87 -16.72 17.32
C SER A 134 -19.60 -16.09 15.96
N TRP A 135 -18.40 -15.53 15.79
CA TRP A 135 -17.95 -14.93 14.54
C TRP A 135 -16.99 -15.85 13.82
N ARG A 136 -17.09 -15.88 12.49
CA ARG A 136 -16.18 -16.69 11.67
C ARG A 136 -14.74 -16.22 11.78
N GLN A 137 -14.48 -14.93 11.68
CA GLN A 137 -13.11 -14.41 11.72
C GLN A 137 -13.03 -13.00 12.29
N LYS A 138 -11.81 -12.64 12.69
CA LYS A 138 -11.44 -11.28 13.07
C LYS A 138 -10.55 -10.69 11.98
N ILE A 139 -10.95 -9.54 11.45
CA ILE A 139 -10.17 -8.75 10.50
C ILE A 139 -9.56 -7.55 11.24
N ILE A 140 -8.30 -7.23 10.97
CA ILE A 140 -7.66 -6.00 11.40
C ILE A 140 -7.16 -5.28 10.15
N VAL A 141 -7.59 -4.04 9.98
CA VAL A 141 -7.11 -3.16 8.92
C VAL A 141 -6.18 -2.13 9.53
N ARG A 142 -4.99 -2.00 8.96
CA ARG A 142 -4.03 -0.94 9.27
C ARG A 142 -3.81 -0.09 8.04
N TYR A 143 -3.88 1.23 8.22
CA TYR A 143 -3.62 2.21 7.20
C TYR A 143 -2.25 2.86 7.42
N ALA A 144 -1.44 2.92 6.37
CA ALA A 144 -0.13 3.57 6.38
C ALA A 144 -0.11 4.70 5.32
N PRO A 145 -0.58 5.90 5.66
CA PRO A 145 -0.52 7.05 4.75
C PRO A 145 0.90 7.63 4.67
N SER A 146 1.29 8.13 3.50
CA SER A 146 2.46 9.00 3.36
C SER A 146 2.05 10.46 3.12
N MET A 147 2.78 11.39 3.72
CA MET A 147 2.49 12.82 3.59
C MET A 147 2.88 13.34 2.20
N ALA A 148 2.03 14.18 1.61
CA ALA A 148 2.25 14.75 0.28
C ALA A 148 3.63 15.42 0.12
N ILE A 149 4.09 16.16 1.13
CA ILE A 149 5.40 16.82 1.12
C ILE A 149 6.53 15.80 0.95
N PHE A 150 6.57 14.73 1.75
CA PHE A 150 7.63 13.73 1.67
C PHE A 150 7.60 12.95 0.36
N ARG A 151 6.41 12.66 -0.15
CA ARG A 151 6.25 12.02 -1.47
C ARG A 151 6.82 12.87 -2.59
N VAL A 152 6.47 14.16 -2.63
CA VAL A 152 6.95 15.08 -3.66
C VAL A 152 8.46 15.31 -3.54
N LEU A 153 9.00 15.45 -2.33
CA LEU A 153 10.44 15.57 -2.12
C LEU A 153 11.19 14.33 -2.63
N ALA A 154 10.74 13.12 -2.27
CA ALA A 154 11.30 11.88 -2.79
C ALA A 154 11.17 11.80 -4.33
N GLY A 155 10.01 12.20 -4.87
CA GLY A 155 9.78 12.25 -6.31
C GLY A 155 10.72 13.21 -7.05
N LEU A 156 10.94 14.41 -6.51
CA LEU A 156 11.88 15.39 -7.05
C LEU A 156 13.32 14.87 -7.01
N LEU A 157 13.72 14.18 -5.94
CA LEU A 157 15.03 13.54 -5.84
C LEU A 157 15.19 12.44 -6.90
N ILE A 158 14.19 11.56 -7.06
CA ILE A 158 14.19 10.49 -8.07
C ILE A 158 14.28 11.07 -9.48
N VAL A 159 13.46 12.07 -9.78
CA VAL A 159 13.50 12.75 -11.08
C VAL A 159 14.89 13.36 -11.27
N SER A 160 15.42 14.11 -10.29
CA SER A 160 16.71 14.79 -10.44
C SER A 160 17.92 13.84 -10.54
N ILE A 161 17.90 12.67 -9.89
CA ILE A 161 19.06 11.77 -9.88
C ILE A 161 19.24 11.01 -11.20
N ILE A 162 18.15 10.68 -11.89
CA ILE A 162 18.18 9.98 -13.18
C ILE A 162 19.07 10.69 -14.24
N PRO A 163 18.90 12.00 -14.53
CA PRO A 163 19.74 12.69 -15.50
C PRO A 163 21.19 12.85 -15.02
N ILE A 164 21.42 12.98 -13.71
CA ILE A 164 22.77 13.02 -13.13
C ILE A 164 23.50 11.70 -13.41
N ILE A 165 22.87 10.56 -13.10
CA ILE A 165 23.41 9.23 -13.38
C ILE A 165 23.66 9.05 -14.88
N TYR A 166 22.74 9.49 -15.73
CA TYR A 166 22.91 9.40 -17.18
C TYR A 166 24.12 10.20 -17.70
N ILE A 167 24.36 11.40 -17.17
CA ILE A 167 25.51 12.23 -17.53
C ILE A 167 26.81 11.53 -17.12
N GLU A 168 26.88 11.02 -15.90
CA GLU A 168 28.08 10.35 -15.39
C GLU A 168 28.36 9.04 -16.16
N TYR A 169 27.32 8.24 -16.40
CA TYR A 169 27.44 7.01 -17.19
C TYR A 169 28.00 7.29 -18.59
N LYS A 170 27.51 8.34 -19.25
CA LYS A 170 27.99 8.73 -20.57
C LYS A 170 29.47 9.16 -20.55
N LYS A 171 29.91 9.86 -19.49
CA LYS A 171 31.30 10.28 -19.31
C LYS A 171 32.21 9.05 -19.20
N VAL A 172 31.92 8.17 -18.24
CA VAL A 172 32.66 6.91 -18.00
C VAL A 172 32.72 6.06 -19.28
N PHE A 173 31.61 5.90 -19.97
CA PHE A 173 31.56 5.13 -21.22
C PHE A 173 32.42 5.73 -22.33
N THR A 174 32.48 7.07 -22.42
CA THR A 174 33.31 7.75 -23.41
C THR A 174 34.79 7.57 -23.11
N GLU A 175 35.19 7.64 -21.83
CA GLU A 175 36.57 7.40 -21.39
C GLU A 175 37.02 5.96 -21.70
N LEU A 176 36.17 4.96 -21.41
CA LEU A 176 36.43 3.56 -21.75
C LEU A 176 36.63 3.34 -23.25
N LEU A 177 35.80 3.97 -24.09
CA LEU A 177 35.95 3.89 -25.54
C LEU A 177 37.24 4.54 -26.06
N GLN A 178 37.75 5.58 -25.39
CA GLN A 178 39.03 6.19 -25.75
C GLN A 178 40.21 5.29 -25.38
N VAL A 179 40.14 4.62 -24.22
CA VAL A 179 41.15 3.64 -23.81
C VAL A 179 41.15 2.44 -24.75
N ALA A 180 39.99 1.90 -25.10
CA ALA A 180 39.88 0.73 -26.00
C ALA A 180 40.34 1.00 -27.46
N LYS A 181 40.47 2.27 -27.85
CA LYS A 181 40.95 2.68 -29.18
C LYS A 181 42.46 2.95 -29.23
N LYS A 182 43.14 2.99 -28.09
CA LYS A 182 44.61 3.05 -27.98
C LYS A 182 45.17 1.64 -27.91
#